data_AF-A0A183C906-F1
#
_entry.id   AF-A0A183C906-F1
#
_cell.length_a   1.000
_cell.length_b   1.000
_cell.length_c   1.000
_cell.angle_alpha   90.00
_cell.angle_beta   90.00
_cell.angle_gamma   90.00
#
_symmetry.space_group_name_H-M   'P 1'
#
loop_
_entity.id
_entity.type
_entity.pdbx_description
1 polymer ?
#
loop_
_entity_poly.entity_id
_entity_poly.type
_entity_poly.pdbx_seq_one_letter_code
_entity_poly.pdbx_strand_id
1 'polypeptide(L)'
;MFVELNVGDYEPQLILQLCDISYSLTKEILGDARSVSEFSGKKQVDRNDVDFAIKAFSEKHCKDRPARAFISEIAAEKNAHPLPPIRQNFGLRLPNDRFCQLQPNYVYIEKDSVSVDKGKNVEDSQPASSTKFAAMNNFDPDSVSNLLMTDKTLANQRKRPYPNEEKEKSEPEEDDDDYD
;
A
#
# COMPACT_ATOMS: atom_id res chain seq x y z
N MET A 1 26.19 -6.64 16.24
CA MET A 1 24.93 -6.26 15.56
C MET A 1 23.76 -7.19 15.88
N PHE A 2 23.57 -8.36 15.23
CA PHE A 2 22.33 -9.15 15.43
C PHE A 2 22.14 -9.67 16.87
N VAL A 3 23.24 -10.04 17.53
CA VAL A 3 23.24 -10.44 18.96
C VAL A 3 22.81 -9.28 19.87
N GLU A 4 23.22 -8.04 19.56
CA GLU A 4 22.84 -6.85 20.34
C GLU A 4 21.38 -6.44 20.12
N LEU A 5 20.81 -6.83 18.97
CA LEU A 5 19.41 -6.59 18.62
C LEU A 5 18.47 -7.71 19.11
N ASN A 6 18.97 -8.67 19.89
CA ASN A 6 18.23 -9.86 20.35
C ASN A 6 17.58 -10.67 19.20
N VAL A 7 18.23 -10.71 18.03
CA VAL A 7 17.79 -11.53 16.89
C VAL A 7 18.59 -12.83 16.89
N GLY A 8 17.94 -13.92 17.33
CA GLY A 8 18.59 -15.23 17.52
C GLY A 8 18.67 -16.09 16.25
N ASP A 9 17.69 -15.98 15.36
CA ASP A 9 17.60 -16.77 14.13
C ASP A 9 17.75 -15.86 12.90
N TYR A 10 18.80 -16.07 12.12
CA TYR A 10 19.01 -15.40 10.85
C TYR A 10 19.68 -16.34 9.84
N GLU A 11 19.40 -16.12 8.56
CA GLU A 11 20.07 -16.83 7.49
C GLU A 11 21.50 -16.30 7.31
N PRO A 12 22.53 -17.17 7.16
CA PRO A 12 23.92 -16.71 7.02
C PRO A 12 24.16 -15.81 5.81
N GLN A 13 23.35 -15.93 4.75
CA GLN A 13 23.44 -15.07 3.56
C GLN A 13 23.12 -13.61 3.85
N LEU A 14 22.28 -13.33 4.85
CA LEU A 14 21.91 -11.96 5.22
C LEU A 14 23.12 -11.13 5.67
N ILE A 15 24.14 -11.76 6.29
CA ILE A 15 25.35 -11.07 6.70
C ILE A 15 26.10 -10.55 5.47
N LEU A 16 26.23 -11.38 4.43
CA LEU A 16 26.91 -11.00 3.19
C LEU A 16 26.15 -9.87 2.49
N GLN A 17 24.83 -10.01 2.37
CA GLN A 17 24.00 -8.98 1.77
C GLN A 17 24.09 -7.65 2.53
N LEU A 18 24.12 -7.69 3.87
CA LEU A 18 24.27 -6.49 4.68
C LEU A 18 25.64 -5.82 4.48
N CYS A 19 26.72 -6.60 4.35
CA CYS A 19 28.04 -6.09 4.02
C CYS A 19 28.06 -5.42 2.64
N ASP A 20 27.46 -6.06 1.62
CA ASP A 20 27.37 -5.52 0.26
C ASP A 20 26.60 -4.20 0.23
N ILE A 21 25.48 -4.14 0.94
CA ILE A 21 24.69 -2.91 1.09
C ILE A 21 25.52 -1.84 1.80
N SER A 22 26.17 -2.16 2.91
CA SER A 22 26.99 -1.20 3.67
C SER A 22 28.12 -0.60 2.82
N TYR A 23 28.79 -1.43 2.03
CA TYR A 23 29.81 -1.00 1.08
C TYR A 23 29.22 -0.12 -0.03
N SER A 24 28.13 -0.54 -0.64
CA SER A 24 27.45 0.23 -1.69
C SER A 24 26.98 1.60 -1.19
N LEU A 25 26.38 1.65 -0.01
CA LEU A 25 25.91 2.90 0.61
C LEU A 25 27.07 3.84 0.94
N THR A 26 28.15 3.32 1.52
CA THR A 26 29.34 4.14 1.83
C THR A 26 29.96 4.71 0.55
N LYS A 27 30.00 3.90 -0.52
CA LYS A 27 30.49 4.35 -1.84
C LYS A 27 29.63 5.46 -2.43
N GLU A 28 28.31 5.35 -2.32
CA GLU A 28 27.37 6.37 -2.78
C GLU A 28 27.55 7.69 -2.00
N ILE A 29 27.56 7.62 -0.67
CA ILE A 29 27.75 8.80 0.20
C ILE A 29 29.10 9.48 -0.07
N LEU A 30 30.18 8.72 -0.26
CA LEU A 30 31.49 9.29 -0.59
C LEU A 30 31.55 9.87 -2.01
N GLY A 31 30.79 9.30 -2.95
CA GLY A 31 30.62 9.87 -4.29
C GLY A 31 29.92 11.23 -4.26
N ASP A 32 28.87 11.36 -3.46
CA ASP A 32 28.16 12.62 -3.24
C ASP A 32 29.05 13.65 -2.51
N ALA A 33 29.77 13.23 -1.46
CA ALA A 33 30.71 14.10 -0.73
C ALA A 33 31.84 14.62 -1.63
N ARG A 34 32.36 13.78 -2.53
CA ARG A 34 33.35 14.21 -3.53
C ARG A 34 32.78 15.28 -4.47
N SER A 35 31.55 15.10 -4.93
CA SER A 35 30.87 16.06 -5.81
C SER A 35 30.67 17.42 -5.11
N VAL A 36 30.37 17.40 -3.81
CA VAL A 36 30.25 18.61 -2.97
C VAL A 36 31.60 19.31 -2.77
N SER A 37 32.67 18.54 -2.57
CA SER A 37 34.05 19.08 -2.50
C SER A 37 34.48 19.71 -3.82
N GLU A 38 34.18 19.07 -4.95
CA GLU A 38 34.46 19.59 -6.30
C GLU A 38 33.69 20.89 -6.56
N PHE A 39 32.43 20.98 -6.14
CA PHE A 39 31.64 22.21 -6.20
C PHE A 39 32.25 23.35 -5.38
N SER A 40 32.85 23.04 -4.24
CA SER A 40 33.55 24.00 -3.38
C SER A 40 34.97 24.34 -3.86
N GLY A 41 35.43 23.75 -4.97
CA GLY A 41 36.78 23.96 -5.52
C GLY A 41 37.89 23.30 -4.70
N LYS A 42 37.56 22.41 -3.76
CA LYS A 42 38.53 21.71 -2.90
C LYS A 42 39.00 20.42 -3.56
N LYS A 43 40.29 20.12 -3.44
CA LYS A 43 40.91 18.88 -3.96
C LYS A 43 40.83 17.71 -2.99
N GLN A 44 40.51 17.97 -1.72
CA GLN A 44 40.40 16.97 -0.67
C GLN A 44 39.01 17.08 -0.05
N VAL A 45 38.42 15.93 0.26
CA VAL A 45 37.10 15.82 0.89
C VAL A 45 37.24 16.12 2.37
N ASP A 46 36.50 17.10 2.86
CA ASP A 46 36.46 17.46 4.27
C ASP A 46 35.33 16.73 5.02
N ARG A 47 35.41 16.74 6.36
CA ARG A 47 34.34 16.24 7.22
C ARG A 47 32.98 16.90 6.93
N ASN A 48 32.98 18.21 6.67
CA ASN A 48 31.76 18.96 6.36
C ASN A 48 31.08 18.46 5.08
N ASP A 49 31.87 18.02 4.09
CA ASP A 49 31.34 17.52 2.82
C ASP A 49 30.67 16.16 3.01
N VAL A 50 31.24 15.32 3.89
CA VAL A 50 30.65 14.04 4.31
C VAL A 50 29.39 14.26 5.14
N ASP A 51 29.41 15.19 6.10
CA ASP A 51 28.23 15.51 6.93
C ASP A 51 27.07 16.04 6.07
N PHE A 52 27.38 16.84 5.03
CA PHE A 52 26.39 17.28 4.06
C PHE A 52 25.85 16.13 3.22
N ALA A 53 26.72 15.27 2.70
CA ALA A 53 26.32 14.11 1.91
C ALA A 53 25.42 13.14 2.71
N ILE A 54 25.73 12.92 3.98
CA ILE A 54 24.91 12.08 4.88
C ILE A 54 23.52 12.71 5.09
N LYS A 55 23.43 14.02 5.29
CA LYS A 55 22.12 14.71 5.42
C LYS A 55 21.29 14.55 4.14
N ALA A 56 21.90 14.82 2.98
CA ALA A 56 21.23 14.67 1.70
C ALA A 56 20.80 13.22 1.43
N PHE A 57 21.62 12.25 1.80
CA PHE A 57 21.30 10.83 1.72
C PHE A 57 20.13 10.47 2.65
N SER A 58 20.15 10.94 3.90
CA SER A 58 19.08 10.72 4.87
C SER A 58 17.75 11.28 4.37
N GLU A 59 17.74 12.49 3.81
CA GLU A 59 16.52 13.09 3.26
C GLU A 59 15.92 12.28 2.10
N LYS A 60 16.75 11.62 1.29
CA LYS A 60 16.32 10.77 0.17
C LYS A 60 15.82 9.39 0.62
N HIS A 61 16.53 8.75 1.55
CA HIS A 61 16.37 7.32 1.85
C HIS A 61 15.76 7.04 3.23
N CYS A 62 16.04 7.88 4.22
CA CYS A 62 15.50 7.72 5.56
C CYS A 62 14.15 8.46 5.64
N LYS A 63 13.07 7.68 5.65
CA LYS A 63 11.75 8.22 5.94
C LYS A 63 11.60 8.33 7.45
N ASP A 64 11.88 9.52 7.98
CA ASP A 64 11.46 9.83 9.34
C ASP A 64 9.94 9.75 9.44
N ARG A 65 9.45 9.22 10.56
CA ARG A 65 8.00 9.17 10.81
C ARG A 65 7.49 10.62 10.78
N PRO A 66 6.49 10.96 9.93
CA PRO A 66 5.95 12.31 9.90
C PRO A 66 5.41 12.69 11.28
N ALA A 67 5.53 13.97 11.64
CA ALA A 67 5.14 14.47 12.94
C ALA A 67 3.67 14.12 13.24
N ARG A 68 3.37 13.68 14.47
CA ARG A 68 2.00 13.31 14.89
C ARG A 68 1.01 14.45 14.65
N ALA A 69 1.42 15.70 14.86
CA ALA A 69 0.58 16.87 14.63
C ALA A 69 0.12 16.95 13.17
N PHE A 70 1.02 16.73 12.21
CA PHE A 70 0.70 16.71 10.78
C PHE A 70 -0.29 15.59 10.41
N ILE A 71 -0.09 14.38 10.95
CA ILE A 71 -1.04 13.27 10.75
C ILE A 71 -2.41 13.62 11.35
N SER A 72 -2.44 14.24 12.53
CA SER A 72 -3.68 14.64 13.21
C SER A 72 -4.44 15.72 12.44
N GLU A 73 -3.73 16.66 11.82
CA GLU A 73 -4.32 17.69 10.97
C GLU A 73 -4.97 17.08 9.72
N ILE A 74 -4.25 16.20 9.01
CA ILE A 74 -4.80 15.47 7.86
C ILE A 74 -6.01 14.62 8.30
N ALA A 75 -5.94 13.97 9.45
CA ALA A 75 -7.04 13.19 9.98
C ALA A 75 -8.26 14.06 10.26
N ALA A 76 -8.09 15.24 10.86
CA ALA A 76 -9.19 16.18 11.08
C ALA A 76 -9.83 16.65 9.77
N GLU A 77 -9.01 16.99 8.76
CA GLU A 77 -9.48 17.38 7.42
C GLU A 77 -10.28 16.26 6.75
N LYS A 78 -9.79 15.02 6.79
CA LYS A 78 -10.48 13.87 6.19
C LYS A 78 -11.74 13.49 6.97
N ASN A 79 -11.70 13.55 8.31
CA ASN A 79 -12.81 13.19 9.18
C ASN A 79 -13.92 14.26 9.23
N ALA A 80 -13.68 15.46 8.69
CA ALA A 80 -14.71 16.48 8.54
C ALA A 80 -15.81 16.08 7.55
N HIS A 81 -15.52 15.17 6.62
CA HIS A 81 -16.52 14.66 5.68
C HIS A 81 -17.34 13.54 6.34
N PRO A 82 -18.68 13.71 6.46
CA PRO A 82 -19.52 12.69 7.08
C PRO A 82 -19.51 11.41 6.24
N LEU A 83 -19.66 10.28 6.93
CA LEU A 83 -19.74 8.99 6.27
C LEU A 83 -20.96 8.92 5.33
N PRO A 84 -20.84 8.26 4.16
CA PRO A 84 -21.98 8.02 3.29
C PRO A 84 -23.09 7.25 4.02
N PRO A 85 -24.37 7.59 3.79
CA PRO A 85 -25.49 6.93 4.47
C PRO A 85 -25.53 5.44 4.12
N ILE A 86 -25.64 4.60 5.15
CA ILE A 86 -25.75 3.14 5.02
C ILE A 86 -27.15 2.79 4.51
N ARG A 87 -27.26 2.11 3.36
CA ARG A 87 -28.53 1.58 2.85
C ARG A 87 -28.84 0.24 3.51
N GLN A 88 -30.13 -0.08 3.70
CA GLN A 88 -30.59 -1.34 4.34
C GLN A 88 -30.39 -2.60 3.48
N ASN A 89 -29.76 -2.50 2.31
CA ASN A 89 -29.48 -3.66 1.48
C ASN A 89 -28.30 -4.43 2.07
N PHE A 90 -28.53 -5.68 2.44
CA PHE A 90 -27.51 -6.55 3.02
C PHE A 90 -26.51 -6.97 1.92
N GLY A 91 -25.25 -6.51 2.00
CA GLY A 91 -24.14 -7.05 1.19
C GLY A 91 -23.01 -6.09 0.88
N LEU A 92 -22.00 -6.60 0.16
CA LEU A 92 -20.86 -5.79 -0.29
C LEU A 92 -21.31 -4.82 -1.37
N ARG A 93 -21.01 -3.53 -1.18
CA ARG A 93 -21.25 -2.51 -2.18
C ARG A 93 -20.00 -2.31 -3.04
N LEU A 94 -20.04 -2.83 -4.26
CA LEU A 94 -19.02 -2.52 -5.25
C LEU A 94 -19.16 -1.06 -5.73
N PRO A 95 -18.05 -0.43 -6.16
CA PRO A 95 -18.09 0.77 -6.99
C PRO A 95 -18.95 0.55 -8.26
N ASN A 96 -19.21 1.60 -9.04
CA ASN A 96 -19.83 1.41 -10.36
C ASN A 96 -18.99 0.43 -11.20
N ASP A 97 -19.61 -0.35 -12.08
CA ASP A 97 -18.94 -1.39 -12.87
C ASP A 97 -17.71 -0.87 -13.63
N ARG A 98 -17.77 0.40 -14.09
CA ARG A 98 -16.62 1.08 -14.73
C ARG A 98 -15.39 1.28 -13.82
N PHE A 99 -15.59 1.26 -12.52
CA PHE A 99 -14.54 1.32 -11.50
C PHE A 99 -14.26 -0.05 -10.88
N CYS A 100 -14.88 -1.11 -11.41
CA CYS A 100 -14.62 -2.49 -11.02
C CYS A 100 -13.77 -3.16 -12.11
N GLN A 101 -12.69 -3.84 -11.70
CA GLN A 101 -11.85 -4.64 -12.60
C GLN A 101 -12.47 -6.02 -12.86
N LEU A 102 -13.72 -6.05 -13.30
CA LEU A 102 -14.47 -7.29 -13.58
C LEU A 102 -14.43 -7.68 -15.05
N GLN A 103 -14.18 -6.72 -15.93
CA GLN A 103 -14.12 -6.94 -17.37
C GLN A 103 -12.74 -7.51 -17.77
N PRO A 104 -12.68 -8.40 -18.77
CA PRO A 104 -11.40 -8.89 -19.30
C PRO A 104 -10.59 -7.71 -19.87
N ASN A 105 -9.54 -7.32 -19.14
CA ASN A 105 -8.63 -6.23 -19.54
C ASN A 105 -7.49 -6.69 -20.48
N TYR A 106 -7.49 -7.98 -20.85
CA TYR A 106 -6.52 -8.54 -21.77
C TYR A 106 -7.15 -9.69 -22.56
N VAL A 107 -6.96 -9.67 -23.87
CA VAL A 107 -7.28 -10.78 -24.76
C VAL A 107 -5.96 -11.31 -25.29
N TYR A 108 -5.62 -12.54 -24.92
CA TYR A 108 -4.49 -13.23 -25.49
C TYR A 108 -4.88 -13.77 -26.87
N ILE A 109 -4.20 -13.32 -27.91
CA ILE A 109 -4.33 -13.89 -29.25
C ILE A 109 -3.10 -14.76 -29.48
N GLU A 110 -3.29 -16.08 -29.44
CA GLU A 110 -2.27 -17.04 -29.86
C GLU A 110 -1.96 -16.83 -31.34
N LYS A 111 -0.68 -16.70 -31.68
CA LYS A 111 -0.21 -16.40 -33.03
C LYS A 111 -0.17 -17.64 -33.95
N ASP A 112 -1.05 -18.61 -33.74
CA ASP A 112 -1.07 -19.87 -34.51
C ASP A 112 -2.25 -19.97 -35.49
N SER A 113 -3.04 -18.91 -35.67
CA SER A 113 -4.13 -18.88 -36.67
C SER A 113 -4.01 -17.77 -37.71
N VAL A 114 -2.81 -17.21 -37.95
CA VAL A 114 -2.57 -16.51 -39.22
C VAL A 114 -2.24 -17.58 -40.27
N SER A 115 -3.29 -18.19 -40.83
CA SER A 115 -3.17 -18.82 -42.14
C SER A 115 -2.67 -17.75 -43.10
N VAL A 116 -1.40 -17.87 -43.48
CA VAL A 116 -0.76 -17.09 -44.53
C VAL A 116 -1.46 -17.44 -45.85
N ASP A 117 -2.56 -16.76 -46.15
CA ASP A 117 -3.08 -16.71 -47.51
C ASP A 117 -2.18 -15.77 -48.31
N LYS A 118 -1.27 -16.40 -49.06
CA LYS A 118 -0.50 -15.73 -50.11
C LYS A 118 -1.47 -15.22 -51.18
N GLY A 119 -1.57 -13.90 -51.28
CA GLY A 119 -1.83 -13.20 -52.54
C GLY A 119 -3.12 -12.42 -52.61
N LYS A 120 -3.02 -11.08 -52.52
CA LYS A 120 -3.28 -10.15 -53.63
C LYS A 120 -2.99 -8.70 -53.20
N ASN A 121 -2.54 -7.93 -54.20
CA ASN A 121 -2.05 -6.55 -54.26
C ASN A 121 -2.41 -5.55 -53.15
N VAL A 122 -1.40 -4.74 -52.86
CA VAL A 122 -1.44 -3.42 -52.24
C VAL A 122 -2.20 -2.46 -53.16
N GLU A 123 -3.25 -1.82 -52.64
CA GLU A 123 -3.64 -0.44 -53.00
C GLU A 123 -4.39 0.19 -51.81
N ASP A 124 -4.14 1.49 -51.63
CA ASP A 124 -4.48 2.36 -50.51
C ASP A 124 -5.93 2.27 -49.98
N SER A 125 -6.10 2.27 -48.65
CA SER A 125 -7.08 3.14 -47.94
C SER A 125 -7.13 2.90 -46.42
N GLN A 126 -7.26 4.03 -45.71
CA GLN A 126 -7.53 4.34 -44.30
C GLN A 126 -8.02 3.22 -43.33
N PRO A 127 -7.67 3.29 -42.03
CA PRO A 127 -8.22 2.37 -41.03
C PRO A 127 -9.63 2.85 -40.60
N ALA A 128 -10.65 2.36 -41.30
CA ALA A 128 -12.01 2.34 -40.78
C ALA A 128 -12.64 0.97 -41.07
N SER A 129 -12.83 0.15 -40.04
CA SER A 129 -14.15 -0.39 -39.72
C SER A 129 -14.08 -1.37 -38.55
N SER A 130 -14.87 -1.02 -37.54
CA SER A 130 -15.58 -1.90 -36.61
C SER A 130 -15.55 -3.40 -36.93
N THR A 131 -14.71 -4.16 -36.23
CA THR A 131 -15.09 -5.53 -35.91
C THR A 131 -16.06 -5.45 -34.74
N LYS A 132 -17.36 -5.57 -35.05
CA LYS A 132 -18.41 -5.77 -34.05
C LYS A 132 -18.14 -7.11 -33.37
N PHE A 133 -17.39 -7.10 -32.29
CA PHE A 133 -17.29 -8.26 -31.43
C PHE A 133 -18.64 -8.41 -30.72
N ALA A 134 -19.30 -9.53 -30.98
CA ALA A 134 -20.51 -9.91 -30.30
C ALA A 134 -20.28 -9.78 -28.80
N ALA A 135 -21.07 -8.92 -28.17
CA ALA A 135 -21.04 -8.70 -26.75
C ALA A 135 -21.42 -10.03 -26.08
N MET A 136 -20.43 -10.75 -25.54
CA MET A 136 -20.65 -11.77 -24.53
C MET A 136 -21.06 -11.06 -23.25
N ASN A 137 -22.28 -10.51 -23.25
CA ASN A 137 -22.92 -9.76 -22.17
C ASN A 137 -23.46 -10.70 -21.08
N ASN A 138 -22.68 -11.68 -20.65
CA ASN A 138 -23.11 -12.59 -19.57
C ASN A 138 -22.20 -12.46 -18.34
N PHE A 139 -21.73 -11.25 -18.03
CA PHE A 139 -21.32 -10.94 -16.66
C PHE A 139 -22.53 -10.39 -15.92
N ASP A 140 -23.35 -11.29 -15.36
CA ASP A 140 -24.42 -10.91 -14.45
C ASP A 140 -23.78 -10.46 -13.12
N PRO A 141 -23.95 -9.19 -12.70
CA PRO A 141 -23.38 -8.67 -11.44
C PRO A 141 -23.89 -9.44 -10.22
N ASP A 142 -25.06 -10.08 -10.32
CA ASP A 142 -25.64 -10.92 -9.28
C ASP A 142 -24.86 -12.24 -9.07
N SER A 143 -24.22 -12.80 -10.12
CA SER A 143 -23.39 -14.00 -9.98
C SER A 143 -22.12 -13.73 -9.17
N VAL A 144 -21.53 -12.54 -9.29
CA VAL A 144 -20.37 -12.11 -8.49
C VAL A 144 -20.76 -11.83 -7.04
N SER A 145 -21.94 -11.23 -6.83
CA SER A 145 -22.51 -11.01 -5.49
C SER A 145 -22.75 -12.32 -4.74
N ASN A 146 -23.28 -13.34 -5.42
CA ASN A 146 -23.50 -14.67 -4.86
C ASN A 146 -22.18 -15.42 -4.58
N LEU A 147 -21.14 -15.20 -5.38
CA LEU A 147 -19.81 -15.79 -5.16
C LEU A 147 -19.09 -15.17 -3.95
N LEU A 148 -19.27 -13.87 -3.70
CA LEU A 148 -18.74 -13.20 -2.50
C LEU A 148 -19.57 -13.45 -1.23
N MET A 149 -20.81 -13.93 -1.37
CA MET A 149 -21.72 -14.26 -0.27
C MET A 149 -21.57 -15.71 0.21
N THR A 150 -20.39 -16.32 0.06
CA THR A 150 -20.14 -17.64 0.65
C THR A 150 -20.07 -17.58 2.17
N ASP A 151 -20.77 -18.53 2.78
CA ASP A 151 -20.81 -18.91 4.21
C ASP A 151 -21.67 -18.11 5.18
N LYS A 152 -22.96 -17.96 4.85
CA LYS A 152 -24.03 -17.76 5.86
C LYS A 152 -24.32 -19.01 6.73
N THR A 153 -23.69 -20.16 6.48
CA THR A 153 -23.95 -21.42 7.22
C THR A 153 -22.94 -21.76 8.32
N LEU A 154 -21.82 -21.02 8.46
CA LEU A 154 -20.84 -21.26 9.55
C LEU A 154 -20.78 -20.15 10.61
N ALA A 155 -21.50 -19.04 10.44
CA ALA A 155 -21.50 -17.93 11.41
C ALA A 155 -22.25 -18.23 12.72
N ASN A 156 -23.01 -19.33 12.80
CA ASN A 156 -23.86 -19.62 13.97
C ASN A 156 -23.14 -20.34 15.13
N GLN A 157 -21.81 -20.52 15.08
CA GLN A 157 -21.05 -21.18 16.17
C GLN A 157 -19.92 -20.34 16.80
N ARG A 158 -19.79 -19.04 16.49
CA ARG A 158 -18.80 -18.17 17.14
C ARG A 158 -19.46 -17.07 17.98
N LYS A 159 -20.30 -17.45 18.93
CA LYS A 159 -20.54 -16.61 20.12
C LYS A 159 -19.43 -16.91 21.13
N ARG A 160 -18.35 -16.12 21.10
CA ARG A 160 -17.50 -15.98 22.29
C ARG A 160 -18.28 -15.08 23.27
N PRO A 161 -18.49 -15.47 24.53
CA PRO A 161 -19.11 -14.58 25.50
C PRO A 161 -18.13 -13.44 25.83
N TYR A 162 -18.60 -12.20 25.76
CA TYR A 162 -17.90 -11.08 26.40
C TYR A 162 -18.10 -11.21 27.93
N PRO A 163 -17.07 -10.97 28.76
CA PRO A 163 -17.24 -10.88 30.20
C PRO A 163 -18.21 -9.75 30.55
N ASN A 164 -19.18 -10.03 31.42
CA ASN A 164 -20.15 -9.06 31.90
C ASN A 164 -19.46 -7.85 32.53
N GLU A 165 -19.91 -6.65 32.19
CA GLU A 165 -19.72 -5.45 32.98
C GLU A 165 -20.42 -5.66 34.33
N GLU A 166 -19.67 -6.10 35.33
CA GLU A 166 -20.11 -6.00 36.72
C GLU A 166 -20.19 -4.50 37.05
N LYS A 167 -21.42 -4.06 37.31
CA LYS A 167 -21.72 -2.77 37.92
C LYS A 167 -20.85 -2.59 39.16
N GLU A 168 -19.86 -1.72 39.06
CA GLU A 168 -19.26 -1.09 40.23
C GLU A 168 -20.36 -0.36 40.98
N LYS A 169 -20.66 -0.90 42.15
CA LYS A 169 -21.55 -0.33 43.14
C LYS A 169 -20.83 0.90 43.70
N SER A 170 -21.33 2.09 43.37
CA SER A 170 -20.92 3.33 44.00
C SER A 170 -21.12 3.23 45.51
N GLU A 171 -20.03 3.20 46.26
CA GLU A 171 -20.05 3.45 47.71
C GLU A 171 -20.41 4.93 47.94
N PRO A 172 -21.18 5.27 48.99
CA PRO A 172 -21.46 6.67 49.32
C PRO A 172 -20.19 7.33 49.88
N GLU A 173 -19.91 8.55 49.41
CA GLU A 173 -18.91 9.45 49.97
C GLU A 173 -19.24 9.69 51.47
N GLU A 174 -18.26 9.45 52.33
CA GLU A 174 -18.32 9.84 53.75
C GLU A 174 -18.18 11.37 53.81
N ASP A 175 -19.21 12.03 54.34
CA ASP A 175 -19.22 13.45 54.66
C ASP A 175 -18.23 13.71 55.80
N ASP A 176 -17.03 14.20 55.47
CA ASP A 176 -16.11 14.81 56.43
C ASP A 176 -16.58 16.24 56.76
N ASP A 177 -17.69 16.33 57.49
CA ASP A 177 -18.12 17.55 58.19
C ASP A 177 -17.75 17.43 59.67
N ASP A 178 -16.55 17.87 60.06
CA ASP A 178 -16.25 18.26 61.43
C ASP A 178 -15.65 19.68 61.44
N TYR A 179 -16.49 20.62 61.88
CA TYR A 179 -16.16 22.01 62.22
C TYR A 179 -16.05 22.11 63.76
N ASP A 180 -15.01 22.83 64.21
CA ASP A 180 -14.55 23.18 65.59
C ASP A 180 -13.80 22.13 66.42
#